data_AF-A0A7R9LLM3-F1
#
_entry.id   AF-A0A7R9LLM3-F1
#
_cell.length_a   1.000
_cell.length_b   1.000
_cell.length_c   1.000
_cell.angle_alpha   90.00
_cell.angle_beta   90.00
_cell.angle_gamma   90.00
#
_symmetry.space_group_name_H-M   'P 1'
#
loop_
_entity.id
_entity.type
_entity.pdbx_description
1 polymer ?
#
loop_
_entity_poly.entity_id
_entity_poly.type
_entity_poly.pdbx_seq_one_letter_code
_entity_poly.pdbx_strand_id
1 'polypeptide(L)'
;YVGFIVFFTVREFKNWRNQGSSYFGSYWNWAEVIMICLSYAAMVLYVYRIVLTQEILKVFNTTHGNGYVKLQYVTTIDEMFGYIIAFTTFVAILKFIRILRFNKRMGILYSTLAQCSKDLKSFCIVFCTVFFAFVQMFYLLFGLQMSDFSSFVNSAETTFGMVTGKFDFDAICRASPLLGPLAFFMFVFVAAIVLINIFLTLIISAFETVKHDVMKQNNDYEIMDFMAKKVKGMFGLANASADPTAGDGTEDSINSIEEQLTLFPEKIDRLLHYINDMYFDGKLDVNNSKSAVGRRLALNANRARVMPAT
;
A
#
# COMPACT_ATOMS: atom_id res chain seq x y z
N TYR A 1 15.43 -23.96 6.92
CA TYR A 1 15.31 -22.74 7.72
C TYR A 1 16.68 -22.12 8.01
N VAL A 2 17.57 -22.80 8.76
CA VAL A 2 18.91 -22.28 9.10
C VAL A 2 19.73 -21.86 7.88
N GLY A 3 19.75 -22.68 6.81
CA GLY A 3 20.45 -22.33 5.56
C GLY A 3 19.96 -21.04 4.91
N PHE A 4 18.66 -20.74 5.00
CA PHE A 4 18.11 -19.46 4.52
C PHE A 4 18.59 -18.28 5.38
N ILE A 5 18.60 -18.42 6.71
CA ILE A 5 19.09 -17.36 7.61
C ILE A 5 20.57 -17.06 7.31
N VAL A 6 21.41 -18.09 7.18
CA VAL A 6 22.83 -17.92 6.86
C VAL A 6 23.01 -17.25 5.50
N PHE A 7 22.28 -17.71 4.48
CA PHE A 7 22.29 -17.09 3.16
C PHE A 7 21.90 -15.60 3.20
N PHE A 8 20.79 -15.27 3.87
CA PHE A 8 20.34 -13.89 4.03
C PHE A 8 21.34 -13.05 4.81
N THR A 9 21.96 -13.61 5.84
CA THR A 9 23.01 -12.94 6.65
C THR A 9 24.23 -12.60 5.79
N VAL A 10 24.74 -13.54 4.99
CA VAL A 10 25.88 -13.31 4.09
C VAL A 10 25.55 -12.27 3.03
N ARG A 11 24.35 -12.36 2.44
CA ARG A 11 23.86 -11.38 1.46
C ARG A 11 23.79 -9.98 2.07
N GLU A 12 23.23 -9.85 3.27
CA GLU A 12 23.07 -8.56 3.94
C GLU A 12 24.41 -7.96 4.36
N PHE A 13 25.33 -8.80 4.85
CA PHE A 13 26.69 -8.39 5.18
C PHE A 13 27.44 -7.86 3.95
N LYS A 14 27.27 -8.51 2.79
CA LYS A 14 27.83 -8.03 1.51
C LYS A 14 27.22 -6.68 1.10
N ASN A 15 25.91 -6.51 1.24
CA ASN A 15 25.22 -5.26 0.94
C ASN A 15 25.72 -4.11 1.83
N TRP A 16 25.86 -4.37 3.13
CA TRP A 16 26.41 -3.40 4.07
C TRP A 16 27.85 -3.02 3.70
N ARG A 17 28.72 -4.00 3.41
CA ARG A 17 30.12 -3.73 3.03
C ARG A 17 30.22 -2.90 1.76
N ASN A 18 29.35 -3.11 0.79
CA ASN A 18 29.36 -2.38 -0.48
C ASN A 18 28.80 -0.95 -0.36
N GLN A 19 27.75 -0.75 0.45
CA GLN A 19 27.06 0.54 0.59
C GLN A 19 27.62 1.41 1.74
N GLY A 20 28.44 0.84 2.62
CA GLY A 20 29.07 1.54 3.74
C GLY A 20 28.03 2.23 4.64
N SER A 21 28.26 3.52 4.94
CA SER A 21 27.35 4.31 5.80
C SER A 21 26.02 4.68 5.13
N SER A 22 25.93 4.62 3.79
CA SER A 22 24.68 4.89 3.06
C SER A 22 23.62 3.82 3.32
N TYR A 23 24.05 2.61 3.71
CA TYR A 23 23.19 1.49 4.04
C TYR A 23 22.14 1.82 5.11
N PHE A 24 22.51 2.58 6.15
CA PHE A 24 21.61 2.91 7.26
C PHE A 24 20.58 3.98 6.94
N GLY A 25 20.66 4.64 5.77
CA GLY A 25 19.70 5.66 5.34
C GLY A 25 18.40 5.09 4.79
N SER A 26 18.37 3.81 4.41
CA SER A 26 17.19 3.16 3.80
C SER A 26 16.34 2.45 4.85
N TYR A 27 15.06 2.81 4.96
CA TYR A 27 14.08 2.14 5.84
C TYR A 27 14.02 0.63 5.63
N TRP A 28 14.22 0.19 4.39
CA TRP A 28 14.13 -1.22 4.02
C TRP A 28 15.31 -2.05 4.51
N ASN A 29 16.49 -1.44 4.57
CA ASN A 29 17.69 -2.11 5.08
C ASN A 29 17.53 -2.41 6.57
N TRP A 30 16.93 -1.48 7.33
CA TRP A 30 16.54 -1.73 8.72
C TRP A 30 15.54 -2.88 8.87
N ALA A 31 14.54 -2.98 8.00
CA ALA A 31 13.58 -4.09 8.03
C ALA A 31 14.24 -5.45 7.75
N GLU A 32 15.25 -5.51 6.87
CA GLU A 32 16.05 -6.72 6.61
C GLU A 32 16.86 -7.12 7.86
N VAL A 33 17.56 -6.16 8.48
CA VAL A 33 18.33 -6.40 9.70
C VAL A 33 17.43 -6.89 10.85
N ILE A 34 16.29 -6.23 11.07
CA ILE A 34 15.32 -6.62 12.10
C ILE A 34 14.83 -8.04 11.87
N MET A 35 14.48 -8.41 10.62
CA MET A 35 14.07 -9.78 10.29
C MET A 35 15.17 -10.80 10.61
N ILE A 36 16.43 -10.50 10.27
CA ILE A 36 17.56 -11.40 10.55
C ILE A 36 17.71 -11.57 12.08
N CYS A 37 17.71 -10.48 12.84
CA CYS A 37 17.79 -10.52 14.31
C CYS A 37 16.67 -11.36 14.93
N LEU A 38 15.42 -11.16 14.49
CA LEU A 38 14.28 -11.94 14.98
C LEU A 38 14.38 -13.42 14.61
N SER A 39 14.91 -13.75 13.43
CA SER A 39 15.10 -15.13 13.01
C SER A 39 16.15 -15.87 13.85
N TYR A 40 17.23 -15.17 14.23
CA TYR A 40 18.21 -15.70 15.18
C TYR A 40 17.61 -15.84 16.59
N ALA A 41 16.86 -14.84 17.06
CA ALA A 41 16.17 -14.91 18.34
C ALA A 41 15.18 -16.10 18.39
N ALA A 42 14.41 -16.31 17.32
CA ALA A 42 13.51 -17.44 17.17
C ALA A 42 14.26 -18.77 17.24
N MET A 43 15.41 -18.88 16.55
CA MET A 43 16.23 -20.09 16.57
C MET A 43 16.78 -20.39 17.97
N VAL A 44 17.30 -19.37 18.67
CA VAL A 44 17.82 -19.53 20.04
C VAL A 44 16.70 -19.97 20.99
N LEU A 45 15.55 -19.30 20.96
CA LEU A 45 14.40 -19.66 21.79
C LEU A 45 13.85 -21.05 21.48
N TYR A 46 13.86 -21.45 20.21
CA TYR A 46 13.45 -22.79 19.79
C TYR A 46 14.35 -23.88 20.38
N VAL A 47 15.68 -23.71 20.26
CA VAL A 47 16.64 -24.65 20.85
C VAL A 47 16.51 -24.67 22.38
N TYR A 48 16.39 -23.48 23.00
CA TYR A 48 16.23 -23.37 24.44
C TYR A 48 14.96 -24.07 24.94
N ARG A 49 13.82 -23.87 24.25
CA ARG A 49 12.56 -24.57 24.53
C ARG A 49 12.71 -26.10 24.43
N ILE A 50 13.42 -26.60 23.41
CA ILE A 50 13.67 -28.04 23.27
C ILE A 50 14.48 -28.56 24.45
N VAL A 51 15.59 -27.90 24.81
CA VAL A 51 16.45 -28.33 25.92
C VAL A 51 15.66 -28.39 27.23
N LEU A 52 14.91 -27.33 27.55
CA LEU A 52 14.07 -27.29 28.75
C LEU A 52 13.01 -28.39 28.76
N THR A 53 12.37 -28.65 27.62
CA THR A 53 11.36 -29.71 27.51
C THR A 53 11.98 -31.09 27.74
N GLN A 54 13.20 -31.33 27.22
CA GLN A 54 13.93 -32.58 27.43
C GLN A 54 14.33 -32.76 28.90
N GLU A 55 14.79 -31.70 29.57
CA GLU A 55 15.10 -31.74 31.01
C GLU A 55 13.87 -32.10 31.84
N ILE A 56 12.73 -31.50 31.53
CA ILE A 56 11.45 -31.81 32.20
C ILE A 56 11.03 -33.25 31.97
N LEU A 57 11.08 -33.73 30.73
CA LEU A 57 10.73 -35.11 30.41
C LEU A 57 11.66 -36.10 31.11
N LYS A 58 12.95 -35.77 31.26
CA LYS A 58 13.92 -36.59 32.00
C LYS A 58 13.58 -36.66 33.48
N VAL A 59 13.24 -35.55 34.12
CA VAL A 59 12.82 -35.50 35.53
C VAL A 59 11.52 -36.28 35.73
N PHE A 60 10.56 -36.10 34.82
CA PHE A 60 9.28 -36.81 34.84
C PHE A 60 9.46 -38.34 34.76
N ASN A 61 10.30 -38.80 33.83
CA ASN A 61 10.59 -40.22 33.63
C ASN A 61 11.34 -40.82 34.84
N THR A 62 12.34 -40.11 35.36
CA THR A 62 13.13 -40.58 36.54
C THR A 62 12.26 -40.69 37.79
N THR A 63 11.29 -39.78 37.96
CA THR A 63 10.43 -39.74 39.14
C THR A 63 9.12 -40.52 38.95
N HIS A 64 8.96 -41.25 37.84
CA HIS A 64 7.73 -41.97 37.48
C HIS A 64 6.46 -41.08 37.62
N GLY A 65 6.58 -39.78 37.33
CA GLY A 65 5.48 -38.82 37.44
C GLY A 65 5.22 -38.23 38.84
N ASN A 66 5.94 -38.64 39.89
CA ASN A 66 5.76 -38.10 41.25
C ASN A 66 6.61 -36.85 41.55
N GLY A 67 7.39 -36.36 40.58
CA GLY A 67 8.26 -35.20 40.73
C GLY A 67 7.56 -33.90 40.43
N TYR A 68 7.71 -32.88 41.29
CA TYR A 68 7.21 -31.55 41.00
C TYR A 68 8.03 -30.88 39.89
N VAL A 69 7.35 -30.45 38.82
CA VAL A 69 7.95 -29.71 37.71
C VAL A 69 7.25 -28.36 37.55
N LYS A 70 8.02 -27.27 37.56
CA LYS A 70 7.48 -25.92 37.36
C LYS A 70 7.27 -25.63 35.86
N LEU A 71 6.11 -26.01 35.34
CA LEU A 71 5.75 -25.80 33.93
C LEU A 71 5.59 -24.32 33.54
N GLN A 72 5.30 -23.44 34.50
CA GLN A 72 5.11 -22.00 34.25
C GLN A 72 6.29 -21.36 33.51
N TYR A 73 7.53 -21.77 33.84
CA TYR A 73 8.71 -21.23 33.17
C TYR A 73 8.75 -21.61 31.69
N VAL A 74 8.40 -22.86 31.36
CA VAL A 74 8.36 -23.34 29.98
C VAL A 74 7.23 -22.68 29.20
N THR A 75 6.08 -22.47 29.83
CA THR A 75 4.97 -21.73 29.21
C THR A 75 5.39 -20.30 28.86
N THR A 76 6.07 -19.59 29.77
CA THR A 76 6.55 -18.23 29.47
C THR A 76 7.54 -18.20 28.31
N ILE A 77 8.47 -19.17 28.23
CA ILE A 77 9.41 -19.27 27.09
C ILE A 77 8.66 -19.57 25.79
N ASP A 78 7.64 -20.43 25.82
CA ASP A 78 6.82 -20.74 24.66
C ASP A 78 5.98 -19.55 24.17
N GLU A 79 5.40 -18.77 25.10
CA GLU A 79 4.70 -17.52 24.79
C GLU A 79 5.64 -16.50 24.13
N MET A 80 6.84 -16.32 24.68
CA MET A 80 7.86 -15.42 24.11
C MET A 80 8.30 -15.88 22.71
N PHE A 81 8.47 -17.18 22.50
CA PHE A 81 8.73 -17.74 21.18
C PHE A 81 7.58 -17.45 20.20
N GLY A 82 6.33 -17.58 20.66
CA GLY A 82 5.13 -17.22 19.90
C GLY A 82 5.13 -15.75 19.46
N TYR A 83 5.48 -14.82 20.37
CA TYR A 83 5.59 -13.39 20.03
C TYR A 83 6.67 -13.11 18.99
N ILE A 84 7.83 -13.76 19.08
CA ILE A 84 8.90 -13.60 18.10
C ILE A 84 8.48 -14.11 16.72
N ILE A 85 7.78 -15.25 16.64
CA ILE A 85 7.24 -15.76 15.37
C ILE A 85 6.19 -14.81 14.80
N ALA A 86 5.28 -14.31 15.63
CA ALA A 86 4.24 -13.38 15.21
C ALA A 86 4.85 -12.11 14.60
N PHE A 87 5.84 -11.52 15.27
CA PHE A 87 6.52 -10.33 14.77
C PHE A 87 7.36 -10.62 13.51
N THR A 88 8.04 -11.77 13.44
CA THR A 88 8.76 -12.21 12.23
C THR A 88 7.81 -12.33 11.03
N THR A 89 6.65 -12.95 11.24
CA THR A 89 5.62 -13.14 10.22
C THR A 89 5.04 -11.80 9.79
N PHE A 90 4.78 -10.90 10.74
CA PHE A 90 4.33 -9.54 10.45
C PHE A 90 5.30 -8.79 9.53
N VAL A 91 6.61 -8.79 9.84
CA VAL A 91 7.63 -8.16 8.98
C VAL A 91 7.72 -8.84 7.61
N ALA A 92 7.57 -10.16 7.54
CA ALA A 92 7.52 -10.88 6.28
C ALA A 92 6.33 -10.47 5.40
N ILE A 93 5.15 -10.27 5.99
CA ILE A 93 3.96 -9.76 5.30
C ILE A 93 4.19 -8.33 4.78
N LEU A 94 4.80 -7.44 5.57
CA LEU A 94 5.14 -6.08 5.11
C LEU A 94 6.07 -6.10 3.88
N LYS A 95 7.05 -7.02 3.86
CA LYS A 95 7.92 -7.20 2.69
C LYS A 95 7.17 -7.80 1.50
N PHE A 96 6.23 -8.69 1.75
CA PHE A 96 5.36 -9.20 0.68
C PHE A 96 4.56 -8.07 0.02
N ILE A 97 4.01 -7.13 0.80
CA ILE A 97 3.33 -5.93 0.27
C ILE A 97 4.27 -5.13 -0.64
N ARG A 98 5.56 -5.01 -0.29
CA ARG A 98 6.54 -4.34 -1.16
C ARG A 98 6.72 -5.07 -2.49
N ILE A 99 6.70 -6.39 -2.52
CA ILE A 99 6.77 -7.16 -3.77
C ILE A 99 5.54 -6.88 -4.62
N LEU A 100 4.35 -6.71 -4.01
CA LEU A 100 3.13 -6.39 -4.74
C LEU A 100 3.15 -5.03 -5.47
N ARG A 101 4.13 -4.14 -5.19
CA ARG A 101 4.27 -2.85 -5.90
C ARG A 101 4.49 -2.99 -7.41
N PHE A 102 4.85 -4.18 -7.90
CA PHE A 102 4.91 -4.47 -9.34
C PHE A 102 3.55 -4.33 -10.03
N ASN A 103 2.44 -4.42 -9.30
CA ASN A 103 1.12 -4.10 -9.83
C ASN A 103 0.92 -2.57 -9.91
N LYS A 104 0.56 -2.05 -11.09
CA LYS A 104 0.28 -0.63 -11.34
C LYS A 104 -0.58 0.04 -10.27
N ARG A 105 -1.65 -0.62 -9.82
CA ARG A 105 -2.53 -0.06 -8.78
C ARG A 105 -1.84 0.05 -7.43
N MET A 106 -1.07 -0.97 -7.04
CA MET A 106 -0.34 -0.99 -5.78
C MET A 106 0.89 -0.08 -5.80
N GLY A 107 1.56 0.05 -6.95
CA GLY A 107 2.66 0.98 -7.16
C GLY A 107 2.26 2.44 -6.93
N ILE A 108 1.09 2.86 -7.44
CA ILE A 108 0.55 4.21 -7.20
C ILE A 108 0.30 4.45 -5.71
N LEU A 109 -0.29 3.49 -4.99
CA LEU A 109 -0.51 3.60 -3.53
C LEU A 109 0.81 3.71 -2.76
N TYR A 110 1.80 2.89 -3.13
CA TYR A 110 3.13 2.94 -2.53
C TYR A 110 3.80 4.30 -2.76
N SER A 111 3.81 4.79 -4.00
CA SER A 111 4.42 6.07 -4.35
C SER A 111 3.68 7.25 -3.70
N THR A 112 2.36 7.17 -3.58
CA THR A 112 1.54 8.17 -2.84
C THR A 112 1.98 8.24 -1.39
N LEU A 113 2.09 7.09 -0.71
CA LEU A 113 2.52 7.04 0.69
C LEU A 113 3.96 7.53 0.87
N ALA A 114 4.85 7.19 -0.07
CA ALA A 114 6.22 7.69 -0.06
C ALA A 114 6.27 9.21 -0.24
N GLN A 115 5.47 9.76 -1.14
CA GLN A 115 5.39 11.19 -1.43
C GLN A 115 4.88 11.99 -0.22
N CYS A 116 3.77 11.57 0.40
CA CYS A 116 3.23 12.26 1.57
C CYS A 116 3.99 11.96 2.87
N SER A 117 4.91 11.00 2.90
CA SER A 117 5.58 10.56 4.13
C SER A 117 6.29 11.69 4.90
N LYS A 118 6.86 12.67 4.19
CA LYS A 118 7.53 13.82 4.80
C LYS A 118 6.51 14.76 5.46
N ASP A 119 5.41 15.04 4.78
CA ASP A 119 4.37 15.93 5.28
C ASP A 119 3.58 15.29 6.43
N LEU A 120 3.31 13.97 6.33
CA LEU A 120 2.71 13.20 7.41
C LEU A 120 3.59 13.19 8.67
N LYS A 121 4.91 13.11 8.54
CA LYS A 121 5.81 13.14 9.71
C LYS A 121 5.71 14.47 10.45
N SER A 122 5.73 15.58 9.73
CA SER A 122 5.56 16.92 10.33
C SER A 122 4.17 17.07 10.96
N PHE A 123 3.13 16.62 10.27
CA PHE A 123 1.76 16.62 10.80
C PHE A 123 1.62 15.74 12.06
N CYS A 124 2.28 14.58 12.10
CA CYS A 124 2.26 13.66 13.24
C CYS A 124 2.76 14.33 14.53
N ILE A 125 3.77 15.21 14.45
CA ILE A 125 4.27 15.95 15.62
C ILE A 125 3.18 16.86 16.18
N VAL A 126 2.49 17.60 15.31
CA VAL A 126 1.38 18.50 15.71
C VAL A 126 0.22 17.68 16.27
N PHE A 127 -0.15 16.59 15.59
CA PHE A 127 -1.18 15.64 16.04
C PHE A 127 -0.86 15.11 17.44
N CYS A 128 0.33 14.55 17.66
CA CYS A 128 0.75 14.01 18.95
C CYS A 128 0.73 15.07 20.05
N THR A 129 1.18 16.30 19.75
CA THR A 129 1.18 17.39 20.74
C THR A 129 -0.23 17.74 21.20
N VAL A 130 -1.16 17.93 20.25
CA VAL A 130 -2.57 18.21 20.55
C VAL A 130 -3.23 17.02 21.24
N PHE A 131 -3.00 15.81 20.73
CA PHE A 131 -3.55 14.58 21.29
C PHE A 131 -3.12 14.37 22.75
N PHE A 132 -1.82 14.47 23.05
CA PHE A 132 -1.34 14.30 24.41
C PHE A 132 -1.80 15.42 25.35
N ALA A 133 -2.04 16.64 24.85
CA ALA A 133 -2.66 17.70 25.66
C ALA A 133 -4.09 17.31 26.09
N PHE A 134 -4.90 16.74 25.18
CA PHE A 134 -6.22 16.20 25.53
C PHE A 134 -6.14 14.99 26.45
N VAL A 135 -5.22 14.06 26.22
CA VAL A 135 -4.99 12.90 27.11
C VAL A 135 -4.68 13.38 28.53
N GLN A 136 -3.78 14.36 28.67
CA GLN A 136 -3.42 14.92 29.97
C GLN A 136 -4.62 15.61 30.64
N MET A 137 -5.41 16.37 29.87
CA MET A 137 -6.62 17.00 30.39
C MET A 137 -7.64 15.97 30.87
N PHE A 138 -7.92 14.93 30.09
CA PHE A 138 -8.88 13.89 30.46
C PHE A 138 -8.40 13.03 31.63
N TYR A 139 -7.10 12.75 31.71
CA TYR A 139 -6.50 12.12 32.88
C TYR A 139 -6.75 12.93 34.16
N LEU A 140 -6.56 14.26 34.09
CA LEU A 140 -6.79 15.14 35.25
C LEU A 140 -8.27 15.33 35.59
N LEU A 141 -9.16 15.40 34.59
CA LEU A 141 -10.59 15.58 34.81
C LEU A 141 -11.29 14.31 35.30
N PHE A 142 -10.95 13.15 34.74
CA PHE A 142 -11.73 11.92 34.93
C PHE A 142 -10.96 10.81 35.66
N GLY A 143 -9.64 10.94 35.87
CA GLY A 143 -8.82 9.84 36.35
C GLY A 143 -9.16 9.31 37.74
N LEU A 144 -9.83 10.12 38.58
CA LEU A 144 -10.31 9.68 39.90
C LEU A 144 -11.69 9.01 39.85
N GLN A 145 -12.47 9.21 38.79
CA GLN A 145 -13.88 8.80 38.72
C GLN A 145 -14.12 7.69 37.69
N MET A 146 -13.24 7.55 36.70
CA MET A 146 -13.37 6.58 35.61
C MET A 146 -12.12 5.71 35.51
N SER A 147 -12.30 4.38 35.54
CA SER A 147 -11.21 3.41 35.34
C SER A 147 -10.49 3.60 34.01
N ASP A 148 -11.23 4.04 32.99
CA ASP A 148 -10.73 4.25 31.63
C ASP A 148 -9.71 5.38 31.54
N PHE A 149 -9.71 6.29 32.52
CA PHE A 149 -8.76 7.39 32.65
C PHE A 149 -7.83 7.25 33.87
N SER A 150 -7.78 6.07 34.49
CA SER A 150 -7.06 5.84 35.77
C SER A 150 -5.54 5.98 35.69
N SER A 151 -4.95 5.70 34.53
CA SER A 151 -3.51 5.84 34.27
C SER A 151 -3.30 6.64 32.99
N PHE A 152 -2.13 7.27 32.83
CA PHE A 152 -1.82 8.00 31.60
C PHE A 152 -1.93 7.13 30.34
N VAL A 153 -1.50 5.86 30.44
CA VAL A 153 -1.58 4.90 29.33
C VAL A 153 -3.03 4.54 29.02
N ASN A 154 -3.84 4.26 30.05
CA ASN A 154 -5.27 3.97 29.87
C ASN A 154 -6.00 5.18 29.30
N SER A 155 -5.71 6.39 29.79
CA SER A 155 -6.25 7.63 29.22
C SER A 155 -5.87 7.83 27.77
N ALA A 156 -4.63 7.50 27.38
CA ALA A 156 -4.19 7.58 26.00
C ALA A 156 -4.95 6.58 25.11
N GLU A 157 -5.09 5.33 25.57
CA GLU A 157 -5.86 4.29 24.87
C GLU A 157 -7.33 4.69 24.71
N THR A 158 -7.97 5.12 25.79
CA THR A 158 -9.37 5.57 25.80
C THR A 158 -9.54 6.76 24.87
N THR A 159 -8.67 7.78 24.95
CA THR A 159 -8.74 8.96 24.07
C THR A 159 -8.53 8.60 22.61
N PHE A 160 -7.65 7.65 22.31
CA PHE A 160 -7.49 7.14 20.95
C PHE A 160 -8.76 6.41 20.47
N GLY A 161 -9.38 5.61 21.33
CA GLY A 161 -10.69 5.00 21.07
C GLY A 161 -11.80 6.03 20.85
N MET A 162 -11.76 7.18 21.54
CA MET A 162 -12.72 8.26 21.32
C MET A 162 -12.60 8.85 19.90
N VAL A 163 -11.39 8.90 19.31
CA VAL A 163 -11.20 9.35 17.90
C VAL A 163 -11.94 8.44 16.93
N THR A 164 -12.01 7.13 17.20
CA THR A 164 -12.71 6.16 16.34
C THR A 164 -14.22 6.10 16.60
N GLY A 165 -14.72 6.89 17.55
CA GLY A 165 -16.14 6.96 17.92
C GLY A 165 -16.54 6.05 19.08
N LYS A 166 -15.59 5.39 19.76
CA LYS A 166 -15.85 4.60 20.97
C LYS A 166 -15.76 5.50 22.20
N PHE A 167 -16.91 5.93 22.75
CA PHE A 167 -16.98 6.73 23.97
C PHE A 167 -18.27 6.44 24.77
N ASP A 168 -18.20 6.59 26.09
CA ASP A 168 -19.35 6.58 26.99
C ASP A 168 -19.64 8.02 27.46
N PHE A 169 -20.55 8.69 26.75
CA PHE A 169 -20.89 10.08 27.04
C PHE A 169 -21.63 10.24 28.38
N ASP A 170 -22.40 9.23 28.79
CA ASP A 170 -23.14 9.26 30.06
C ASP A 170 -22.18 9.17 31.26
N ALA A 171 -21.12 8.36 31.14
CA ALA A 171 -20.05 8.33 32.14
C ALA A 171 -19.31 9.67 32.24
N ILE A 172 -19.01 10.31 31.11
CA ILE A 172 -18.34 11.63 31.07
C ILE A 172 -19.20 12.71 31.74
N CYS A 173 -20.51 12.72 31.47
CA CYS A 173 -21.46 13.65 32.10
C CYS A 173 -21.57 13.45 33.61
N ARG A 174 -21.59 12.18 34.07
CA ARG A 174 -21.66 11.86 35.50
C ARG A 174 -20.38 12.22 36.24
N ALA A 175 -19.24 12.09 35.58
CA ALA A 175 -17.93 12.42 36.14
C ALA A 175 -17.81 13.94 36.39
N SER A 176 -18.01 14.74 35.34
CA SER A 176 -17.95 16.20 35.43
C SER A 176 -19.07 16.83 34.61
N PRO A 177 -20.20 17.24 35.24
CA PRO A 177 -21.40 17.68 34.52
C PRO A 177 -21.21 18.88 33.58
N LEU A 178 -20.25 19.76 33.87
CA LEU A 178 -19.99 20.97 33.08
C LEU A 178 -18.72 20.83 32.21
N LEU A 179 -17.58 20.60 32.86
CA LEU A 179 -16.27 20.51 32.18
C LEU A 179 -16.17 19.28 31.28
N GLY A 180 -16.83 18.17 31.62
CA GLY A 180 -16.73 16.92 30.87
C GLY A 180 -17.32 17.03 29.46
N PRO A 181 -18.61 17.39 29.31
CA PRO A 181 -19.23 17.61 28.01
C PRO A 181 -18.53 18.69 27.19
N LEU A 182 -18.08 19.78 27.82
CA LEU A 182 -17.36 20.87 27.15
C LEU A 182 -16.02 20.36 26.56
N ALA A 183 -15.23 19.66 27.37
CA ALA A 183 -13.95 19.10 26.97
C ALA A 183 -14.12 18.03 25.88
N PHE A 184 -15.14 17.18 26.00
CA PHE A 184 -15.49 16.17 25.00
C PHE A 184 -15.89 16.81 23.66
N PHE A 185 -16.75 17.83 23.68
CA PHE A 185 -17.16 18.53 22.45
C PHE A 185 -15.98 19.22 21.77
N MET A 186 -15.13 19.90 22.54
CA MET A 186 -13.89 20.51 22.02
C MET A 186 -12.96 19.46 21.41
N PHE A 187 -12.81 18.31 22.07
CA PHE A 187 -12.03 17.19 21.53
C PHE A 187 -12.63 16.67 20.23
N VAL A 188 -13.92 16.40 20.16
CA VAL A 188 -14.59 15.91 18.93
C VAL A 188 -14.43 16.94 17.80
N PHE A 189 -14.62 18.22 18.08
CA PHE A 189 -14.43 19.28 17.09
C PHE A 189 -13.00 19.29 16.54
N VAL A 190 -12.00 19.30 17.42
CA VAL A 190 -10.58 19.31 17.00
C VAL A 190 -10.20 18.01 16.30
N ALA A 191 -10.56 16.85 16.85
CA ALA A 191 -10.20 15.55 16.30
C ALA A 191 -10.88 15.27 14.95
N ALA A 192 -12.19 15.45 14.86
CA ALA A 192 -12.96 15.11 13.66
C ALA A 192 -12.81 16.16 12.56
N ILE A 193 -12.87 17.46 12.88
CA ILE A 193 -12.91 18.52 11.87
C ILE A 193 -11.50 18.97 11.48
N VAL A 194 -10.56 19.00 12.40
CA VAL A 194 -9.21 19.50 12.11
C VAL A 194 -8.27 18.35 11.77
N LEU A 195 -8.09 17.39 12.67
CA LEU A 195 -7.05 16.37 12.51
C LEU A 195 -7.35 15.39 11.36
N ILE A 196 -8.55 14.81 11.31
CA ILE A 196 -8.92 13.88 10.23
C ILE A 196 -8.92 14.58 8.87
N ASN A 197 -9.47 15.79 8.76
CA ASN A 197 -9.56 16.49 7.47
C ASN A 197 -8.20 16.94 6.96
N ILE A 198 -7.28 17.38 7.83
CA ILE A 198 -5.90 17.70 7.42
C ILE A 198 -5.19 16.42 6.95
N PHE A 199 -5.31 15.32 7.70
CA PHE A 199 -4.72 14.04 7.32
C PHE A 199 -5.22 13.56 5.95
N LEU A 200 -6.54 13.63 5.72
CA LEU A 200 -7.17 13.27 4.45
C LEU A 200 -6.67 14.17 3.32
N THR A 201 -6.61 15.48 3.54
CA THR A 201 -6.15 16.47 2.55
C THR A 201 -4.72 16.19 2.11
N LEU A 202 -3.81 15.88 3.05
CA LEU A 202 -2.42 15.54 2.74
C LEU A 202 -2.32 14.28 1.86
N ILE A 203 -3.11 13.25 2.17
CA ILE A 203 -3.11 12.00 1.38
C ILE A 203 -3.70 12.23 -0.01
N ILE A 204 -4.83 12.93 -0.11
CA ILE A 204 -5.49 13.22 -1.40
C ILE A 204 -4.57 14.07 -2.29
N SER A 205 -3.95 15.11 -1.75
CA SER A 205 -3.03 15.96 -2.51
C SER A 205 -1.82 15.19 -3.05
N ALA A 206 -1.22 14.32 -2.24
CA ALA A 206 -0.14 13.47 -2.70
C ALA A 206 -0.60 12.42 -3.72
N PHE A 207 -1.81 11.88 -3.55
CA PHE A 207 -2.40 10.94 -4.50
C PHE A 207 -2.61 11.60 -5.87
N GLU A 208 -3.14 12.82 -5.91
CA GLU A 208 -3.33 13.58 -7.14
C GLU A 208 -1.99 13.88 -7.83
N THR A 209 -0.98 14.29 -7.06
CA THR A 209 0.38 14.54 -7.57
C THR A 209 0.97 13.29 -8.22
N VAL A 210 0.96 12.16 -7.50
CA VAL A 210 1.51 10.90 -8.00
C VAL A 210 0.71 10.35 -9.17
N LYS A 211 -0.63 10.48 -9.15
CA LYS A 211 -1.48 10.05 -10.26
C LYS A 211 -1.16 10.82 -11.54
N HIS A 212 -0.94 12.13 -11.44
CA HIS A 212 -0.58 12.97 -12.58
C HIS A 212 0.83 12.62 -13.11
N ASP A 213 1.79 12.32 -12.24
CA ASP A 213 3.15 11.94 -12.64
C ASP A 213 3.21 10.53 -13.24
N VAL A 214 2.45 9.57 -12.71
CA VAL A 214 2.37 8.20 -13.25
C VAL A 214 1.67 8.16 -14.61
N MET A 215 0.74 9.09 -14.89
CA MET A 215 0.19 9.25 -16.24
C MET A 215 1.24 9.74 -17.26
N LYS A 216 2.34 10.33 -16.79
CA LYS A 216 3.47 10.76 -17.63
C LYS A 216 4.57 9.70 -17.75
N GLN A 217 4.70 8.79 -16.78
CA GLN A 217 5.68 7.71 -16.80
C GLN A 217 5.07 6.37 -17.24
N ASN A 218 5.11 6.08 -18.54
CA ASN A 218 4.66 4.78 -19.09
C ASN A 218 5.65 3.61 -18.86
N ASN A 219 6.90 3.88 -18.42
CA ASN A 219 8.00 2.94 -18.61
C ASN A 219 8.21 1.88 -17.49
N ASP A 220 7.84 2.17 -16.24
CA ASP A 220 8.16 1.25 -15.11
C ASP A 220 7.27 0.01 -15.03
N TYR A 221 6.14 0.01 -15.74
CA TYR A 221 5.09 -1.01 -15.60
C TYR A 221 5.11 -2.08 -16.69
N GLU A 222 6.00 -1.96 -17.69
CA GLU A 222 6.20 -2.99 -18.71
C GLU A 222 6.73 -4.31 -18.12
N ILE A 223 7.31 -4.28 -16.91
CA ILE A 223 7.90 -5.46 -16.24
C ILE A 223 6.87 -6.59 -16.05
N MET A 224 5.59 -6.26 -15.84
CA MET A 224 4.53 -7.27 -15.73
C MET A 224 4.25 -7.95 -17.07
N ASP A 225 4.25 -7.18 -18.16
CA ASP A 225 4.05 -7.71 -19.51
C ASP A 225 5.28 -8.52 -19.95
N PHE A 226 6.49 -8.07 -19.61
CA PHE A 226 7.72 -8.83 -19.76
C PHE A 226 7.71 -10.14 -18.96
N MET A 227 7.29 -10.13 -17.69
CA MET A 227 7.15 -11.36 -16.89
C MET A 227 6.08 -12.28 -17.45
N ALA A 228 4.91 -11.76 -17.83
CA ALA A 228 3.84 -12.54 -18.43
C ALA A 228 4.28 -13.17 -19.76
N LYS A 229 5.01 -12.42 -20.60
CA LYS A 229 5.60 -12.91 -21.86
C LYS A 229 6.67 -13.97 -21.62
N LYS A 230 7.51 -13.81 -20.58
CA LYS A 230 8.55 -14.80 -20.22
C LYS A 230 7.97 -16.07 -19.60
N VAL A 231 6.92 -15.95 -18.78
CA VAL A 231 6.16 -17.09 -18.24
C VAL A 231 5.41 -17.81 -19.37
N LYS A 232 4.73 -17.07 -20.26
CA LYS A 232 4.06 -17.62 -21.44
C LYS A 232 5.03 -18.33 -22.39
N GLY A 233 6.24 -17.79 -22.56
CA GLY A 233 7.33 -18.42 -23.31
C GLY A 233 7.89 -19.67 -22.62
N MET A 234 7.95 -19.69 -21.28
CA MET A 234 8.40 -20.84 -20.49
C MET A 234 7.36 -21.98 -20.47
N PHE A 235 6.07 -21.65 -20.54
CA PHE A 235 4.97 -22.61 -20.66
C PHE A 235 4.62 -22.99 -22.12
N GLY A 236 5.44 -22.61 -23.10
CA GLY A 236 5.28 -23.05 -24.49
C GLY A 236 4.04 -22.53 -25.22
N LEU A 237 3.37 -21.50 -24.69
CA LEU A 237 2.22 -20.85 -25.33
C LEU A 237 2.65 -19.68 -26.25
N ALA A 238 3.83 -19.76 -26.83
CA ALA A 238 4.31 -18.80 -27.82
C ALA A 238 4.04 -19.36 -29.22
N ASN A 239 2.92 -18.96 -29.82
CA ASN A 239 2.79 -19.04 -31.27
C ASN A 239 3.90 -18.17 -31.86
N ALA A 240 4.68 -18.80 -32.74
CA ALA A 240 5.78 -18.20 -33.47
C ALA A 240 5.29 -17.00 -34.29
N SER A 241 5.69 -15.79 -33.91
CA SER A 241 6.07 -14.66 -34.78
C SER A 241 6.26 -13.40 -33.92
N ALA A 242 7.49 -13.15 -33.49
CA ALA A 242 7.97 -11.83 -33.14
C ALA A 242 9.50 -11.87 -33.21
N ASP A 243 10.01 -11.39 -34.34
CA ASP A 243 11.42 -11.21 -34.68
C ASP A 243 12.08 -10.21 -33.69
N PRO A 244 13.29 -10.46 -33.15
CA PRO A 244 13.87 -9.64 -32.08
C PRO A 244 14.76 -8.49 -32.58
N THR A 245 14.39 -7.83 -33.68
CA THR A 245 15.09 -6.61 -34.15
C THR A 245 14.09 -5.54 -34.58
N ALA A 246 13.54 -4.81 -33.61
CA ALA A 246 13.00 -3.47 -33.84
C ALA A 246 13.23 -2.66 -32.56
N GLY A 247 14.18 -1.73 -32.65
CA GLY A 247 14.24 -0.62 -31.72
C GLY A 247 13.16 0.41 -32.08
N ASP A 248 12.85 1.24 -31.09
CA ASP A 248 12.02 2.45 -31.14
C ASP A 248 10.49 2.27 -31.17
N GLY A 249 9.90 2.36 -29.98
CA GLY A 249 8.45 2.29 -29.72
C GLY A 249 7.67 3.56 -30.05
N THR A 250 8.12 4.37 -31.02
CA THR A 250 7.44 5.63 -31.38
C THR A 250 6.85 5.62 -32.79
N GLU A 251 7.42 4.86 -33.74
CA GLU A 251 6.93 4.83 -35.14
C GLU A 251 5.78 3.82 -35.37
N ASP A 252 5.79 2.67 -34.68
CA ASP A 252 4.74 1.63 -34.85
C ASP A 252 3.35 2.07 -34.33
N SER A 253 3.33 2.96 -33.34
CA SER A 253 2.06 3.52 -32.82
C SER A 253 1.50 4.62 -33.72
N ILE A 254 2.34 5.35 -34.46
CA ILE A 254 1.89 6.34 -35.45
C ILE A 254 1.36 5.64 -36.70
N ASN A 255 2.07 4.62 -37.21
CA ASN A 255 1.66 3.87 -38.38
C ASN A 255 0.34 3.10 -38.17
N SER A 256 0.13 2.51 -36.98
CA SER A 256 -1.12 1.81 -36.66
C SER A 256 -2.32 2.77 -36.47
N ILE A 257 -2.09 4.00 -36.01
CA ILE A 257 -3.12 5.03 -35.93
C ILE A 257 -3.43 5.59 -37.32
N GLU A 258 -2.42 5.79 -38.18
CA GLU A 258 -2.59 6.27 -39.56
C GLU A 258 -3.31 5.21 -40.43
N GLU A 259 -3.00 3.93 -40.25
CA GLU A 259 -3.71 2.82 -40.89
C GLU A 259 -5.16 2.70 -40.38
N GLN A 260 -5.42 2.93 -39.08
CA GLN A 260 -6.79 2.99 -38.57
C GLN A 260 -7.56 4.25 -39.03
N LEU A 261 -6.88 5.38 -39.22
CA LEU A 261 -7.48 6.61 -39.75
C LEU A 261 -7.84 6.49 -41.24
N THR A 262 -7.01 5.81 -42.03
CA THR A 262 -7.26 5.58 -43.46
C THR A 262 -8.42 4.60 -43.70
N LEU A 263 -8.64 3.63 -42.80
CA LEU A 263 -9.75 2.67 -42.83
C LEU A 263 -11.06 3.17 -42.16
N PHE A 264 -11.01 4.31 -41.47
CA PHE A 264 -12.17 4.88 -40.77
C PHE A 264 -13.32 5.30 -41.70
N PRO A 265 -13.07 5.93 -42.87
CA PRO A 265 -14.13 6.31 -43.80
C PRO A 265 -14.93 5.12 -44.33
N GLU A 266 -14.27 4.00 -44.64
CA GLU A 266 -14.95 2.80 -45.15
C GLU A 266 -15.85 2.14 -44.09
N LYS A 267 -15.42 2.14 -42.83
CA LYS A 267 -16.24 1.58 -41.74
C LYS A 267 -17.49 2.43 -41.49
N ILE A 268 -17.36 3.75 -41.59
CA ILE A 268 -18.50 4.67 -41.50
C ILE A 268 -19.46 4.45 -42.68
N ASP A 269 -18.94 4.28 -43.89
CA ASP A 269 -19.75 4.01 -45.08
C ASP A 269 -20.53 2.69 -44.96
N ARG A 270 -19.90 1.61 -44.46
CA ARG A 270 -20.60 0.35 -44.16
C ARG A 270 -21.70 0.52 -43.13
N LEU A 271 -21.45 1.28 -42.08
CA LEU A 271 -22.39 1.47 -40.98
C LEU A 271 -23.59 2.33 -41.42
N LEU A 272 -23.36 3.36 -42.23
CA LEU A 272 -24.42 4.16 -42.86
C LEU A 272 -25.28 3.33 -43.80
N HIS A 273 -24.68 2.45 -44.60
CA HIS A 273 -25.42 1.54 -45.48
C HIS A 273 -26.27 0.56 -44.69
N TYR A 274 -25.70 -0.02 -43.63
CA TYR A 274 -26.40 -0.96 -42.74
C TYR A 274 -27.58 -0.30 -42.01
N ILE A 275 -27.42 0.94 -41.55
CA ILE A 275 -28.52 1.70 -40.94
C ILE A 275 -29.60 2.06 -41.96
N ASN A 276 -29.23 2.47 -43.18
CA ASN A 276 -30.19 2.78 -44.24
C ASN A 276 -31.03 1.56 -44.62
N ASP A 277 -30.38 0.40 -44.75
CA ASP A 277 -31.06 -0.85 -45.12
C ASP A 277 -31.95 -1.39 -43.99
N MET A 278 -31.54 -1.21 -42.72
CA MET A 278 -32.29 -1.78 -41.59
C MET A 278 -33.41 -0.86 -41.09
N TYR A 279 -33.26 0.45 -41.15
CA TYR A 279 -34.20 1.41 -40.53
C TYR A 279 -34.94 2.29 -41.52
N PHE A 280 -34.44 2.45 -42.75
CA PHE A 280 -34.98 3.40 -43.71
C PHE A 280 -35.38 2.76 -45.04
N ASP A 281 -35.43 1.41 -45.11
CA ASP A 281 -35.80 0.61 -46.29
C ASP A 281 -35.10 1.10 -47.58
N GLY A 282 -33.84 1.52 -47.47
CA GLY A 282 -33.05 1.99 -48.62
C GLY A 282 -33.44 3.38 -49.16
N LYS A 283 -34.33 4.13 -48.50
CA LYS A 283 -34.83 5.43 -48.98
C LYS A 283 -33.96 6.64 -48.64
N LEU A 284 -32.91 6.50 -47.82
CA LEU A 284 -31.96 7.60 -47.60
C LEU A 284 -30.94 7.68 -48.73
N ASP A 285 -30.82 8.85 -49.34
CA ASP A 285 -29.80 9.12 -50.36
C ASP A 285 -28.44 9.43 -49.70
N VAL A 286 -27.68 8.37 -49.42
CA VAL A 286 -26.40 8.41 -48.69
C VAL A 286 -25.31 9.19 -49.47
N ASN A 287 -25.46 9.34 -50.80
CA ASN A 287 -24.48 10.04 -51.64
C ASN A 287 -24.46 11.56 -51.40
N ASN A 288 -25.57 12.16 -50.98
CA ASN A 288 -25.59 13.59 -50.66
C ASN A 288 -24.87 13.89 -49.33
N SER A 289 -24.91 12.95 -48.37
CA SER A 289 -24.18 13.02 -47.10
C SER A 289 -22.66 12.94 -47.28
N LYS A 290 -22.19 12.09 -48.22
CA LYS A 290 -20.76 12.00 -48.60
C LYS A 290 -20.18 13.34 -49.04
N SER A 291 -20.97 14.15 -49.77
CA SER A 291 -20.57 15.48 -50.26
C SER A 291 -20.45 16.53 -49.15
N ALA A 292 -21.23 16.40 -48.07
CA ALA A 292 -21.19 17.32 -46.93
C ALA A 292 -20.07 17.00 -45.95
N VAL A 293 -19.85 15.71 -45.66
CA VAL A 293 -18.80 15.24 -44.75
C VAL A 293 -17.42 15.37 -45.40
N GLY A 294 -17.28 15.00 -46.68
CA GLY A 294 -16.04 15.17 -47.44
C GLY A 294 -15.60 16.64 -47.54
N ARG A 295 -16.55 17.58 -47.74
CA ARG A 295 -16.26 19.02 -47.74
C ARG A 295 -15.85 19.56 -46.36
N ARG A 296 -16.46 19.07 -45.27
CA ARG A 296 -16.09 19.48 -43.89
C ARG A 296 -14.73 18.93 -43.45
N LEU A 297 -14.39 17.70 -43.85
CA LEU A 297 -13.09 17.10 -43.57
C LEU A 297 -11.97 17.76 -44.39
N ALA A 298 -12.21 18.08 -45.67
CA ALA A 298 -11.27 18.82 -46.50
C ALA A 298 -11.00 20.25 -45.97
N LEU A 299 -12.02 20.93 -45.45
CA LEU A 299 -11.88 22.24 -44.81
C LEU A 299 -11.05 22.18 -43.51
N ASN A 300 -11.22 21.14 -42.69
CA ASN A 300 -10.44 20.96 -41.46
C ASN A 300 -8.99 20.54 -41.74
N ALA A 301 -8.75 19.69 -42.73
CA ALA A 301 -7.41 19.31 -43.17
C ALA A 301 -6.62 20.50 -43.74
N ASN A 302 -7.28 21.42 -44.45
CA ASN A 302 -6.64 22.63 -44.96
C ASN A 302 -6.40 23.67 -43.84
N ARG A 303 -7.27 23.75 -42.83
CA ARG A 303 -7.08 24.62 -41.65
C ARG A 303 -5.90 24.17 -40.78
N ALA A 304 -5.64 22.86 -40.69
CA ALA A 304 -4.47 22.32 -40.00
C ALA A 304 -3.14 22.59 -40.73
N ARG A 305 -3.18 22.87 -42.04
CA ARG A 305 -1.99 23.13 -42.87
C ARG A 305 -1.55 24.60 -42.91
N VAL A 306 -2.39 25.53 -42.46
CA VAL A 306 -2.19 26.99 -42.62
C VAL A 306 -1.99 27.73 -41.28
N MET A 307 -1.67 27.03 -40.18
CA MET A 307 -1.14 27.70 -38.99
C MET A 307 0.39 27.82 -39.10
N PRO A 308 0.95 29.00 -39.40
CA PRO A 308 2.38 29.22 -39.24
C PRO A 308 2.70 29.19 -37.74
N ALA A 309 3.74 28.42 -37.40
CA ALA A 309 4.36 28.47 -36.08
C ALA A 309 4.80 29.91 -35.79
N THR A 310 4.21 30.50 -34.76
CA THR A 310 4.74 31.63 -34.00
C THR A 310 4.94 31.17 -32.58
#